data_AF-A0A4V6R544-F1
#
_entry.id   AF-A0A4V6R544-F1
#
_cell.length_a   1.000
_cell.length_b   1.000
_cell.length_c   1.000
_cell.angle_alpha   90.00
_cell.angle_beta   90.00
_cell.angle_gamma   90.00
#
_symmetry.space_group_name_H-M   'P 1'
#
loop_
_entity.id
_entity.type
_entity.pdbx_description
1 polymer ?
#
loop_
_entity_poly.entity_id
_entity_poly.type
_entity_poly.pdbx_seq_one_letter_code
_entity_poly.pdbx_strand_id
1 'polypeptide(L)'
;MHVKGALAKDRPLLVAANHISWTDIMVLGSFVDVKFIARADMEGWPLIGMLSKLQRTVFIERERKRTSGDQASEIAKRMAKGDAMVLFAEGSTGDGNLVLPFKSTLFGAAS
;
A
#
# COMPACT_ATOMS: atom_id res chain seq x y z
N MET A 1 -4.69 -18.14 11.39
CA MET A 1 -3.86 -16.93 11.27
C MET A 1 -3.04 -16.79 12.54
N HIS A 2 -1.72 -16.65 12.43
CA HIS A 2 -0.84 -16.45 13.58
C HIS A 2 -0.14 -15.09 13.44
N VAL A 3 -0.32 -14.20 14.42
CA VAL A 3 0.28 -12.86 14.42
C VAL A 3 1.33 -12.78 15.52
N LYS A 4 2.51 -12.22 15.21
CA LYS A 4 3.56 -11.90 16.20
C LYS A 4 3.85 -10.41 16.14
N GLY A 5 3.93 -9.76 17.31
CA GLY A 5 4.14 -8.33 17.44
C GLY A 5 2.85 -7.51 17.47
N ALA A 6 3.00 -6.18 17.55
CA ALA A 6 1.90 -5.23 17.55
C ALA A 6 2.22 -4.08 16.59
N LEU A 7 1.19 -3.55 15.92
CA LEU A 7 1.34 -2.37 15.08
C LEU A 7 1.65 -1.14 15.95
N ALA A 8 2.53 -0.26 15.48
CA ALA A 8 2.74 1.03 16.09
C ALA A 8 1.43 1.83 16.14
N LYS A 9 1.20 2.51 17.27
CA LYS A 9 -0.01 3.34 17.48
C LYS A 9 0.19 4.78 17.04
N ASP A 10 1.44 5.22 16.97
CA ASP A 10 1.79 6.59 16.61
C ASP A 10 1.47 6.90 15.14
N ARG A 11 1.31 8.19 14.87
CA ARG A 11 1.05 8.74 13.55
C ARG A 11 1.99 9.92 13.30
N PRO A 12 2.42 10.16 12.04
CA PRO A 12 2.13 9.39 10.82
C PRO A 12 2.73 7.98 10.82
N LEU A 13 2.08 7.01 10.14
CA LEU A 13 2.57 5.62 10.05
C LEU A 13 2.63 5.12 8.60
N LEU A 14 3.81 4.66 8.19
CA LEU A 14 4.03 3.89 6.97
C LEU A 14 4.43 2.46 7.34
N VAL A 15 3.67 1.49 6.87
CA VAL A 15 3.97 0.06 7.01
C VAL A 15 4.51 -0.42 5.67
N ALA A 16 5.75 -0.90 5.65
CA ALA A 16 6.31 -1.56 4.48
C ALA A 16 6.08 -3.07 4.58
N ALA A 17 5.55 -3.67 3.52
CA ALA A 17 5.30 -5.11 3.43
C ALA A 17 5.76 -5.66 2.08
N ASN A 18 6.12 -6.94 2.05
CA ASN A 18 6.27 -7.70 0.83
C ASN A 18 4.89 -8.00 0.21
N HIS A 19 4.83 -8.24 -1.11
CA HIS A 19 3.57 -8.49 -1.82
C HIS A 19 3.58 -9.83 -2.53
N ILE A 20 2.97 -10.82 -1.88
CA ILE A 20 2.88 -12.19 -2.37
C ILE A 20 1.61 -12.36 -3.20
N SER A 21 0.50 -11.79 -2.75
CA SER A 21 -0.77 -11.98 -3.43
C SER A 21 -1.77 -10.86 -3.12
N TRP A 22 -2.83 -10.77 -3.92
CA TRP A 22 -3.97 -9.91 -3.63
C TRP A 22 -4.64 -10.22 -2.26
N THR A 23 -4.46 -11.43 -1.72
CA THR A 23 -5.02 -11.80 -0.41
C THR A 23 -4.33 -11.09 0.74
N ASP A 24 -3.12 -10.55 0.55
CA ASP A 24 -2.39 -9.80 1.57
C ASP A 24 -3.22 -8.62 2.10
N ILE A 25 -3.97 -7.96 1.21
CA ILE A 25 -4.84 -6.83 1.53
C ILE A 25 -6.00 -7.28 2.43
N MET A 26 -6.65 -8.41 2.11
CA MET A 26 -7.74 -8.97 2.92
C MET A 26 -7.27 -9.35 4.31
N VAL A 27 -6.12 -10.02 4.39
CA VAL A 27 -5.53 -10.45 5.65
C VAL A 27 -5.19 -9.22 6.50
N LEU A 28 -4.39 -8.29 6.00
CA LEU A 28 -3.96 -7.12 6.76
C LEU A 28 -5.15 -6.24 7.16
N GLY A 29 -6.08 -5.97 6.25
CA GLY A 29 -7.27 -5.17 6.53
C GLY A 29 -8.25 -5.81 7.50
N SER A 30 -8.16 -7.13 7.75
CA SER A 30 -8.95 -7.80 8.79
C SER A 30 -8.39 -7.64 10.21
N PHE A 31 -7.11 -7.29 10.35
CA PHE A 31 -6.44 -7.17 11.64
C PHE A 31 -6.16 -5.72 12.06
N VAL A 32 -5.99 -4.81 11.11
CA VAL A 32 -5.57 -3.43 11.39
C VAL A 32 -6.33 -2.43 10.49
N ASP A 33 -6.74 -1.29 11.05
CA ASP A 33 -7.30 -0.17 10.26
C ASP A 33 -6.16 0.56 9.55
N VAL A 34 -5.89 0.11 8.33
CA VAL A 34 -4.84 0.64 7.46
C VAL A 34 -5.41 0.89 6.06
N LYS A 35 -4.75 1.77 5.32
CA LYS A 35 -5.07 2.14 3.94
C LYS A 35 -3.99 1.59 3.04
N PHE A 36 -4.37 0.89 1.98
CA PHE A 36 -3.42 0.31 1.03
C PHE A 36 -3.16 1.27 -0.12
N ILE A 37 -1.95 1.24 -0.66
CA ILE A 37 -1.61 1.95 -1.89
C ILE A 37 -1.70 0.97 -3.05
N ALA A 38 -2.59 1.22 -4.01
CA ALA A 38 -2.71 0.43 -5.22
C ALA A 38 -2.60 1.32 -6.47
N ARG A 39 -2.33 0.69 -7.61
CA ARG A 39 -2.32 1.40 -8.89
C ARG A 39 -3.74 1.61 -9.40
N ALA A 40 -4.02 2.79 -9.93
CA ALA A 40 -5.36 3.14 -10.42
C ALA A 40 -5.91 2.23 -11.54
N ASP A 41 -5.04 1.57 -12.33
CA ASP A 41 -5.48 0.63 -13.36
C ASP A 41 -6.15 -0.65 -12.79
N MET A 42 -5.95 -0.94 -11.50
CA MET A 42 -6.62 -2.04 -10.81
C MET A 42 -8.06 -1.70 -10.41
N GLU A 43 -8.48 -0.42 -10.44
CA GLU A 43 -9.84 -0.03 -10.08
C GLU A 43 -10.90 -0.60 -11.04
N GLY A 44 -10.54 -0.76 -12.33
CA GLY A 44 -11.44 -1.25 -13.37
C GLY A 44 -11.71 -2.76 -13.33
N TRP A 45 -11.03 -3.51 -12.47
CA TRP A 45 -11.19 -4.97 -12.39
C TRP A 45 -12.45 -5.31 -11.58
N PRO A 46 -13.43 -6.05 -12.11
CA PRO A 46 -14.76 -6.20 -11.48
C PRO A 46 -14.71 -6.69 -10.02
N LEU A 47 -13.83 -7.63 -9.72
CA LEU A 47 -13.67 -8.19 -8.38
C LEU A 47 -12.64 -7.44 -7.53
N ILE A 48 -11.48 -7.10 -8.11
CA ILE A 48 -10.39 -6.43 -7.40
C ILE A 48 -10.75 -4.98 -7.08
N GLY A 49 -11.38 -4.26 -8.00
CA GLY A 49 -11.84 -2.89 -7.81
C GLY A 49 -12.91 -2.79 -6.73
N MET A 50 -13.86 -3.74 -6.70
CA MET A 50 -14.89 -3.81 -5.65
C MET A 50 -14.27 -4.07 -4.27
N LEU A 51 -13.38 -5.05 -4.16
CA LEU A 51 -12.70 -5.39 -2.90
C LEU A 51 -11.77 -4.26 -2.42
N SER A 52 -11.08 -3.61 -3.34
CA SER A 52 -10.20 -2.48 -3.03
C SER A 52 -10.98 -1.26 -2.51
N LYS A 53 -12.17 -1.00 -3.06
CA LYS A 53 -13.08 0.06 -2.55
C LYS A 53 -13.58 -0.25 -1.14
N LEU A 54 -13.84 -1.52 -0.84
CA LEU A 54 -14.25 -1.98 0.50
C LEU A 54 -13.11 -1.85 1.53
N GLN A 55 -11.86 -2.01 1.12
CA GLN A 55 -10.69 -1.95 2.02
C GLN A 55 -10.03 -0.57 2.09
N ARG A 56 -10.74 0.49 1.68
CA ARG A 56 -10.27 1.89 1.71
C ARG A 56 -8.92 2.08 0.99
N THR A 57 -8.69 1.30 -0.06
CA THR A 57 -7.49 1.37 -0.88
C THR A 57 -7.43 2.72 -1.58
N VAL A 58 -6.28 3.35 -1.45
CA VAL A 58 -5.92 4.59 -2.12
C VAL A 58 -5.30 4.22 -3.45
N PHE A 59 -6.00 4.54 -4.52
CA PHE A 59 -5.49 4.40 -5.87
C PHE A 59 -4.61 5.59 -6.23
N ILE A 60 -3.37 5.31 -6.63
CA ILE A 60 -2.45 6.31 -7.15
C ILE A 60 -2.28 6.05 -8.64
N GLU A 61 -2.57 7.07 -9.45
CA GLU A 61 -2.35 7.02 -10.88
C GLU A 61 -0.86 7.01 -11.23
N ARG A 62 -0.54 6.20 -12.24
CA ARG A 62 0.74 6.18 -12.91
C ARG A 62 0.59 6.83 -14.29
N GLU A 63 -0.08 7.97 -14.37
CA GLU A 63 -0.01 8.73 -15.62
C GLU A 63 1.45 9.05 -15.91
N ARG A 64 1.89 8.85 -17.16
CA ARG A 64 3.25 9.08 -17.68
C ARG A 64 3.86 10.45 -17.33
N LYS A 65 3.10 11.37 -16.73
CA LYS A 65 3.49 12.73 -16.39
C LYS A 65 3.73 13.00 -14.89
N ARG A 66 3.35 12.12 -13.96
CA ARG A 66 3.64 12.30 -12.52
C ARG A 66 4.94 11.61 -12.14
N THR A 67 5.81 12.34 -11.45
CA THR A 67 7.07 11.81 -10.94
C THR A 67 6.81 10.93 -9.71
N SER A 68 7.71 10.01 -9.38
CA SER A 68 7.64 9.24 -8.13
C SER A 68 7.57 10.14 -6.88
N GLY A 69 8.10 11.37 -6.97
CA GLY A 69 7.99 12.38 -5.92
C GLY A 69 6.55 12.86 -5.67
N ASP A 70 5.74 13.00 -6.73
CA ASP A 70 4.34 13.39 -6.60
C ASP A 70 3.53 12.32 -5.84
N GLN A 71 3.81 11.05 -6.14
CA GLN A 71 3.20 9.91 -5.45
C GLN A 71 3.61 9.85 -3.97
N ALA A 72 4.90 10.03 -3.69
CA ALA A 72 5.41 10.11 -2.32
C ALA A 72 4.78 11.28 -1.54
N SER A 73 4.63 12.45 -2.18
CA SER A 73 3.95 13.61 -1.57
C SER A 73 2.48 13.32 -1.25
N GLU A 74 1.78 12.60 -2.11
CA GLU A 74 0.38 12.23 -1.87
C GLU A 74 0.23 11.24 -0.71
N ILE A 75 1.15 10.27 -0.61
CA ILE A 75 1.21 9.33 0.52
C ILE A 75 1.52 10.10 1.82
N ALA A 76 2.51 10.99 1.80
CA ALA A 76 2.88 11.83 2.94
C ALA A 76 1.71 12.68 3.42
N LYS A 77 0.96 13.32 2.50
CA LYS A 77 -0.24 14.11 2.83
C LYS A 77 -1.33 13.29 3.50
N ARG A 78 -1.52 12.03 3.12
CA ARG A 78 -2.49 11.12 3.76
C ARG A 78 -2.02 10.68 5.14
N MET A 79 -0.75 10.30 5.26
CA MET A 79 -0.14 9.97 6.54
C MET A 79 -0.23 11.14 7.53
N ALA A 80 -0.01 12.37 7.07
CA ALA A 80 -0.15 13.58 7.88
C ALA A 80 -1.60 13.85 8.33
N LYS A 81 -2.61 13.29 7.65
CA LYS A 81 -4.02 13.32 8.06
C LYS A 81 -4.40 12.21 9.05
N GLY A 82 -3.44 11.35 9.43
CA GLY A 82 -3.64 10.28 10.41
C GLY A 82 -3.87 8.89 9.81
N ASP A 83 -3.87 8.76 8.47
CA ASP A 83 -3.99 7.45 7.83
C ASP A 83 -2.71 6.63 8.09
N ALA A 84 -2.85 5.37 8.54
CA ALA A 84 -1.77 4.40 8.42
C ALA A 84 -1.74 3.85 7.00
N MET A 85 -0.64 4.06 6.30
CA MET A 85 -0.49 3.62 4.92
C MET A 85 0.31 2.32 4.86
N VAL A 86 -0.16 1.34 4.08
CA VAL A 86 0.61 0.14 3.73
C VAL A 86 1.19 0.32 2.33
N LEU A 87 2.52 0.22 2.25
CA LEU A 87 3.28 0.23 1.02
C LEU A 87 3.83 -1.17 0.74
N PHE A 88 3.40 -1.74 -0.37
CA PHE A 88 4.00 -2.92 -0.96
C PHE A 88 5.24 -2.51 -1.77
N ALA A 89 6.40 -2.49 -1.09
CA ALA A 89 7.60 -1.81 -1.58
C ALA A 89 8.21 -2.45 -2.85
N GLU A 90 7.77 -3.63 -3.26
CA GLU A 90 8.19 -4.30 -4.50
C GLU A 90 7.66 -3.58 -5.77
N GLY A 91 6.53 -2.86 -5.65
CA GLY A 91 5.90 -2.12 -6.75
C GLY A 91 5.30 -2.99 -7.87
N SER A 92 5.22 -4.31 -7.64
CA SER A 92 4.54 -5.32 -8.46
C SER A 92 4.29 -6.54 -7.57
N THR A 93 3.32 -7.38 -7.91
CA THR A 93 3.25 -8.76 -7.39
C THR A 93 4.37 -9.59 -8.03
N GLY A 94 5.13 -10.32 -7.21
CA GLY A 94 6.00 -11.41 -7.66
C GLY A 94 5.20 -12.68 -7.97
N ASP A 95 5.88 -13.76 -8.34
CA ASP A 95 5.29 -15.11 -8.49
C ASP A 95 5.09 -15.82 -7.13
N GLY A 96 5.41 -15.14 -6.02
CA GLY A 96 5.32 -15.66 -4.66
C GLY A 96 6.47 -16.57 -4.24
N ASN A 97 7.38 -16.92 -5.17
CA ASN A 97 8.53 -17.78 -4.87
C ASN A 97 9.73 -16.98 -4.36
N LEU A 98 9.81 -15.70 -4.68
CA LEU A 98 10.88 -14.80 -4.27
C LEU A 98 10.32 -13.42 -3.91
N VAL A 99 10.87 -12.80 -2.87
CA VAL A 99 10.62 -11.40 -2.53
C VAL A 99 11.44 -10.53 -3.48
N LEU A 100 10.79 -9.62 -4.22
CA LEU A 100 11.49 -8.69 -5.09
C LEU A 100 12.19 -7.58 -4.27
N PRO A 101 13.22 -6.92 -4.83
CA PRO A 101 13.86 -5.79 -4.17
C PRO A 101 12.87 -4.65 -3.89
N PHE A 102 12.95 -4.09 -2.69
CA PHE A 102 12.16 -2.93 -2.31
C PHE A 102 12.62 -1.69 -3.08
N LYS A 103 11.68 -1.02 -3.76
CA LYS A 103 11.92 0.22 -4.47
C LYS A 103 11.88 1.39 -3.48
N SER A 104 13.03 2.06 -3.33
CA SER A 104 13.22 3.17 -2.39
C SER A 104 12.39 4.41 -2.70
N THR A 105 11.91 4.56 -3.94
CA THR A 105 11.29 5.79 -4.45
C THR A 105 10.07 6.26 -3.66
N LEU A 106 9.30 5.35 -3.05
CA LEU A 106 8.09 5.70 -2.29
C LEU A 106 8.35 5.85 -0.78
N PHE A 107 9.51 5.44 -0.28
CA PHE A 107 9.92 5.70 1.11
C PHE A 107 10.16 7.18 1.39
N GLY A 108 10.37 7.99 0.34
CA GLY A 108 10.41 9.46 0.47
C GLY A 108 9.14 10.07 1.10
N ALA A 109 8.03 9.32 1.17
CA ALA A 109 6.82 9.75 1.87
C ALA A 109 6.96 9.77 3.41
N ALA A 110 7.95 9.05 3.95
CA ALA A 110 8.23 8.94 5.38
C ALA A 110 9.51 9.68 5.79
N SER A 111 10.04 10.52 4.90
CA SER A 111 11.24 11.35 5.13
C SER A 111 10.89 12.76 5.62
#